data_AF-A0A925J3M7-F1
#
_entry.id   AF-A0A925J3M7-F1
#
_cell.length_a   1.000
_cell.length_b   1.000
_cell.length_c   1.000
_cell.angle_alpha   90.00
_cell.angle_beta   90.00
_cell.angle_gamma   90.00
#
_symmetry.space_group_name_H-M   'P 1'
#
loop_
_entity.id
_entity.type
_entity.pdbx_description
1 polymer ?
#
loop_
_entity_poly.entity_id
_entity_poly.type
_entity_poly.pdbx_seq_one_letter_code
_entity_poly.pdbx_strand_id
1 'polypeptide(L)'
;MSLLLRRLTPVLVLAAVVLGPPRAHAQDLTAAARDSVIRSVMDALDRDYVFPERAAEMRKAIVARQGSGTYDAIVRNPEFAVA
;
A
#
# COMPACT_ATOMS: atom_id res chain seq x y z
N MET A 1 -11.08 52.26 43.40
CA MET A 1 -10.42 53.10 42.38
C MET A 1 -9.13 52.39 42.00
N SER A 2 -8.86 51.91 40.79
CA SER A 2 -9.51 52.13 39.51
C SER A 2 -9.23 50.93 38.61
N LEU A 3 -10.27 50.51 37.91
CA LEU A 3 -10.21 49.62 36.75
C LEU A 3 -9.33 50.24 35.66
N LEU A 4 -8.47 49.45 35.03
CA LEU A 4 -8.04 49.73 33.67
C LEU A 4 -7.91 48.43 32.89
N LEU A 5 -9.02 48.11 32.23
CA LEU A 5 -9.13 47.20 31.11
C LEU A 5 -8.01 47.49 30.10
N ARG A 6 -7.20 46.47 29.79
CA ARG A 6 -6.30 46.50 28.63
C ARG A 6 -6.68 45.38 27.67
N ARG A 7 -7.59 45.75 26.78
CA ARG A 7 -7.74 45.39 25.36
C ARG A 7 -7.39 43.96 24.92
N LEU A 8 -8.45 43.27 24.48
CA LEU A 8 -8.49 42.19 23.47
C LEU A 8 -7.56 42.50 22.28
N THR A 9 -6.77 41.57 21.76
CA THR A 9 -6.98 40.74 20.53
C THR A 9 -5.58 40.39 19.96
N PRO A 10 -5.41 39.48 18.98
CA PRO A 10 -6.15 38.26 18.66
C PRO A 10 -5.22 37.03 18.56
N VAL A 11 -5.88 35.88 18.47
CA VAL A 11 -5.38 34.56 18.09
C VAL A 11 -4.39 34.61 16.91
N LEU A 12 -3.17 34.10 17.10
CA LEU A 12 -2.25 33.76 16.01
C LEU A 12 -2.24 32.23 15.85
N VAL A 13 -3.29 31.71 15.21
CA VAL A 13 -3.26 30.33 14.65
C VAL A 13 -2.36 30.41 13.43
N LEU A 14 -1.08 30.07 13.62
CA LEU A 14 -0.20 29.81 12.48
C LEU A 14 -0.66 28.50 11.86
N ALA A 15 -1.29 28.61 10.70
CA ALA A 15 -1.61 27.51 9.82
C ALA A 15 -0.33 26.76 9.43
N ALA A 16 -0.05 25.64 10.09
CA ALA A 16 0.85 24.63 9.54
C ALA A 16 0.04 23.82 8.52
N VAL A 17 0.26 24.20 7.27
CA VAL A 17 -0.12 23.52 6.04
C VAL A 17 -0.26 22.01 6.20
N VAL A 18 -1.40 21.53 5.70
CA VAL A 18 -1.72 20.15 5.34
C VAL A 18 -0.57 19.53 4.54
N LEU A 19 0.40 18.93 5.23
CA LEU A 19 1.21 17.86 4.67
C LEU A 19 0.40 16.59 4.87
N GLY A 20 -0.47 16.30 3.89
CA GLY A 20 -0.98 14.94 3.73
C GLY A 20 0.21 13.97 3.66
N PRO A 21 0.03 12.69 4.05
CA PRO A 21 1.11 11.71 4.01
C PRO A 21 1.79 11.79 2.64
N PRO A 22 3.14 11.72 2.57
CA PRO A 22 3.84 11.74 1.29
C PRO A 22 3.18 10.68 0.42
N ARG A 23 2.56 11.12 -0.69
CA ARG A 23 2.09 10.20 -1.71
C ARG A 23 3.33 9.46 -2.15
N ALA A 24 3.51 8.23 -1.68
CA ALA A 24 4.57 7.37 -2.14
C ALA A 24 4.48 7.40 -3.66
N HIS A 25 5.49 7.96 -4.33
CA HIS A 25 5.52 7.98 -5.78
C HIS A 25 5.35 6.53 -6.21
N ALA A 26 4.25 6.24 -6.90
CA ALA A 26 3.90 4.88 -7.28
C ALA A 26 5.03 4.37 -8.18
N GLN A 27 5.92 3.57 -7.60
CA GLN A 27 7.06 3.03 -8.30
C GLN A 27 6.55 2.11 -9.41
N ASP A 28 7.18 2.23 -10.57
CA ASP A 28 6.91 1.35 -11.71
C ASP A 28 7.32 -0.07 -11.32
N LEU A 29 6.44 -1.02 -11.64
CA LEU A 29 6.64 -2.44 -11.41
C LEU A 29 7.10 -3.09 -12.71
N THR A 30 8.33 -3.59 -12.72
CA THR A 30 8.86 -4.34 -13.86
C THR A 30 8.31 -5.76 -13.85
N ALA A 31 8.27 -6.41 -15.03
CA ALA A 31 7.85 -7.81 -15.14
C ALA A 31 8.67 -8.75 -14.24
N ALA A 32 10.00 -8.55 -14.19
CA ALA A 32 10.88 -9.35 -13.33
C ALA A 32 10.58 -9.15 -11.83
N ALA A 33 10.31 -7.92 -11.40
CA ALA A 33 9.94 -7.65 -10.02
C ALA A 33 8.58 -8.27 -9.67
N ARG A 34 7.62 -8.20 -10.59
CA ARG A 34 6.30 -8.84 -10.45
C ARG A 34 6.42 -10.35 -10.28
N ASP A 35 7.18 -11.01 -11.16
CA ASP A 35 7.42 -12.46 -11.08
C ASP A 35 8.12 -12.86 -9.77
N SER A 36 9.08 -12.04 -9.33
CA SER A 36 9.76 -12.25 -8.06
C SER A 36 8.79 -12.20 -6.88
N VAL A 37 7.90 -11.19 -6.84
CA VAL A 37 6.91 -11.06 -5.76
C VAL A 37 5.92 -12.23 -5.79
N ILE A 38 5.38 -12.60 -6.95
CA ILE A 38 4.46 -13.74 -7.10
C ILE A 38 5.10 -15.01 -6.53
N ARG A 39 6.37 -15.26 -6.87
CA ARG A 39 7.11 -16.42 -6.37
C ARG A 39 7.29 -16.38 -4.85
N SER A 40 7.73 -15.25 -4.30
CA SER A 40 7.89 -15.09 -2.85
C SER A 40 6.58 -15.26 -2.09
N VAL A 41 5.46 -14.81 -2.64
CA VAL A 41 4.13 -15.02 -2.04
C VAL A 41 3.77 -16.51 -2.05
N MET A 42 3.98 -17.21 -3.15
CA MET A 42 3.71 -18.65 -3.21
C MET A 42 4.59 -19.44 -2.22
N ASP A 43 5.88 -19.09 -2.11
CA ASP A 43 6.79 -19.73 -1.17
C ASP A 43 6.37 -19.48 0.30
N ALA A 44 5.89 -18.27 0.61
CA ALA A 44 5.36 -17.93 1.92
C ALA A 44 4.06 -18.69 2.24
N LEU A 45 3.16 -18.83 1.26
CA LEU A 45 1.94 -19.63 1.41
C LEU A 45 2.26 -21.09 1.73
N ASP A 46 3.24 -21.68 1.06
CA ASP A 46 3.60 -23.08 1.28
C ASP A 46 4.31 -23.30 2.63
N ARG A 47 5.10 -22.31 3.10
CA ARG A 47 5.89 -22.43 4.33
C ARG A 47 5.12 -22.08 5.59
N ASP A 48 4.39 -20.96 5.57
CA ASP A 48 3.91 -20.29 6.79
C ASP A 48 2.39 -20.35 6.97
N TYR A 49 1.65 -20.76 5.93
CA TYR A 49 0.19 -20.75 5.99
C TYR A 49 -0.36 -21.90 6.84
N VAL A 50 -1.21 -21.56 7.80
CA VAL A 50 -1.78 -22.51 8.77
C VAL A 50 -2.65 -23.61 8.13
N PHE A 51 -3.19 -23.37 6.93
CA PHE A 51 -4.06 -24.31 6.22
C PHE A 51 -3.42 -24.77 4.90
N PRO A 52 -2.59 -25.83 4.90
CA PRO A 52 -1.80 -26.20 3.73
C PRO A 52 -2.65 -26.55 2.50
N GLU A 53 -3.84 -27.15 2.68
CA GLU A 53 -4.72 -27.42 1.55
C GLU A 53 -5.27 -26.15 0.89
N ARG A 54 -5.55 -25.12 1.69
CA ARG A 54 -5.97 -23.80 1.18
C ARG A 54 -4.80 -23.07 0.52
N ALA A 55 -3.58 -23.22 1.02
CA ALA A 55 -2.38 -22.72 0.35
C ALA A 55 -2.24 -23.33 -1.05
N ALA A 56 -2.44 -24.65 -1.18
CA ALA A 56 -2.40 -25.32 -2.48
C ALA A 56 -3.49 -24.82 -3.45
N GLU A 57 -4.72 -24.59 -2.98
CA GLU A 57 -5.79 -24.00 -3.79
C GLU A 57 -5.45 -22.57 -4.23
N MET A 58 -4.94 -21.73 -3.33
CA MET A 58 -4.51 -20.36 -3.63
C MET A 58 -3.36 -20.34 -4.64
N ARG A 59 -2.38 -21.23 -4.47
CA ARG A 59 -1.27 -21.39 -5.42
C ARG A 59 -1.78 -21.73 -6.82
N LYS A 60 -2.72 -22.66 -6.95
CA LYS A 60 -3.35 -22.99 -8.24
C LYS A 60 -4.02 -21.77 -8.87
N ALA A 61 -4.77 -20.99 -8.08
CA ALA A 61 -5.44 -19.79 -8.57
C ALA A 61 -4.43 -18.70 -9.02
N ILE A 62 -3.35 -18.49 -8.27
CA ILE A 62 -2.30 -17.53 -8.60
C ILE A 62 -1.59 -17.95 -9.90
N VAL A 63 -1.22 -19.22 -10.04
CA VAL A 63 -0.58 -19.76 -11.26
C VAL A 63 -1.51 -19.63 -12.47
N ALA A 64 -2.80 -19.92 -12.31
CA ALA A 64 -3.77 -19.76 -13.39
C ALA A 64 -3.86 -18.29 -13.87
N ARG A 65 -3.93 -17.33 -12.93
CA ARG A 65 -3.93 -15.89 -13.23
C ARG A 65 -2.63 -15.42 -13.88
N GLN A 66 -1.49 -15.95 -13.43
CA GLN A 66 -0.20 -15.65 -14.04
C GLN A 66 -0.15 -16.17 -15.48
N GLY A 67 -0.58 -17.42 -15.71
CA GLY A 67 -0.63 -18.03 -17.04
C GLY A 67 -1.61 -17.35 -18.01
N SER A 68 -2.66 -16.71 -17.51
CA SER A 68 -3.57 -15.89 -18.33
C SER A 68 -3.06 -14.48 -18.61
N GLY A 69 -1.89 -14.09 -18.08
CA GLY A 69 -1.33 -12.73 -18.24
C GLY A 69 -2.08 -11.67 -17.43
N THR A 70 -2.92 -12.05 -16.46
CA THR A 70 -3.73 -11.09 -15.68
C THR A 70 -2.85 -10.07 -14.95
N TYR A 71 -1.68 -10.48 -14.48
CA TYR A 71 -0.75 -9.60 -13.79
C TYR A 71 0.05 -8.68 -14.73
N ASP A 72 0.07 -8.95 -16.03
CA ASP A 72 0.86 -8.17 -16.99
C ASP A 72 0.35 -6.74 -17.19
N ALA A 73 -0.95 -6.55 -16.99
CA ALA A 73 -1.59 -5.23 -17.05
C ALA A 73 -1.21 -4.34 -15.86
N ILE A 74 -0.65 -4.89 -14.78
CA ILE A 74 -0.36 -4.16 -13.56
C ILE A 74 1.11 -3.71 -13.56
N VAL A 75 1.31 -2.40 -13.71
CA VAL A 75 2.63 -1.78 -13.90
C VAL A 75 3.02 -0.84 -12.75
N ARG A 76 2.20 -0.77 -11.69
CA ARG A 76 2.46 0.06 -10.50
C ARG A 76 2.45 -0.80 -9.24
N ASN A 77 3.41 -0.58 -8.35
CA ASN A 77 3.50 -1.33 -7.08
C ASN A 77 2.22 -1.25 -6.22
N PRO A 78 1.58 -0.08 -6.02
CA PRO A 78 0.38 0.00 -5.19
C PRO A 78 -0.82 -0.75 -5.78
N GLU A 79 -0.95 -0.77 -7.11
CA GLU A 79 -2.00 -1.51 -7.82
C GLU A 79 -1.77 -3.02 -7.71
N PHE A 80 -0.51 -3.44 -7.74
CA PHE A 80 -0.16 -4.85 -7.62
C PHE A 80 -0.42 -5.43 -6.22
N ALA A 81 -0.25 -4.62 -5.17
CA ALA A 81 -0.49 -5.04 -3.79
C ALA A 81 -1.98 -5.34 -3.48
N VAL A 82 -2.91 -4.91 -4.33
CA VAL A 82 -4.36 -5.07 -4.12
C VAL A 82 -5.06 -5.94 -5.16
N ALA A 83 -4.29 -6.57 -6.06
CA ALA A 83 -4.79 -7.42 -7.16
C ALA A 83 -5.03 -8.89 -6.76
#